data_AF-A0A9P7EQT6-F1
#
_entry.id   AF-A0A9P7EQT6-F1
#
_cell.length_a   1.000
_cell.length_b   1.000
_cell.length_c   1.000
_cell.angle_alpha   90.00
_cell.angle_beta   90.00
_cell.angle_gamma   90.00
#
_symmetry.space_group_name_H-M   'P 1'
#
loop_
_entity.id
_entity.type
_entity.pdbx_description
1 polymer ?
#
loop_
_entity_poly.entity_id
_entity_poly.type
_entity_poly.pdbx_seq_one_letter_code
_entity_poly.pdbx_strand_id
1 'polypeptide(L)'
;MLKRFGRGHDPSGIDGTLQGECVVLCPVCPQPGNNLPDGWQTATKAKWWLYAVFLAIDANFRLKRRNISSDQADPSLSKGWVYFVDKKDYKAFLAEHLTDVQEKSMCSSHNTVNMADTKQLQGLTATGVGTVDCAHNNFKWPNGVWDLLRRYINMDYLFFSTLRGMQLEMLNVIPSIHGLDYLSKVIHFFVPKFHLPAHVAKCQMIFSFNFTRFVGRTDGEAPERGWSNINPVASKIGIGKDCRLGASLLYKMKDALAEKAAHALAFEEFDAVITLEHHSAWLAEMQAWEDNPNDTSISNPLKAKAMAIMQAGVRLKLAELEAEELQQGIDSLHPEISPSMLIASGIDLEEEQHRLANITESMGQHATDTQKGSLMQMRNSLRWNGCVVKVQILMLRMPLPASPKAHGLRKKIPVSVDGAQEPSYNHEKNSWQGRLEELADDHVKPSWTHMLLVKVLRQAVVCD
;
A
#
# COMPACT_ATOMS: atom_id res chain seq x y z
N MET A 1 2.64 -34.89 18.15
CA MET A 1 2.89 -34.72 16.70
C MET A 1 3.03 -36.09 16.04
N LEU A 2 4.03 -36.90 16.40
CA LEU A 2 4.31 -38.20 15.76
C LEU A 2 3.09 -39.15 15.69
N LYS A 3 2.30 -39.22 16.77
CA LYS A 3 1.03 -39.97 16.79
C LYS A 3 0.03 -39.50 15.73
N ARG A 4 -0.08 -38.18 15.48
CA ARG A 4 -1.01 -37.61 14.49
C ARG A 4 -0.58 -37.89 13.05
N PHE A 5 0.73 -38.00 12.83
CA PHE A 5 1.31 -38.39 11.54
C PHE A 5 1.52 -39.90 11.42
N GLY A 6 0.97 -40.70 12.34
CA GLY A 6 1.00 -42.16 12.25
C GLY A 6 2.41 -42.79 12.32
N ARG A 7 3.45 -42.06 12.75
CA ARG A 7 4.84 -42.54 12.72
C ARG A 7 5.10 -43.82 13.54
N GLY A 8 4.23 -44.14 14.48
CA GLY A 8 4.29 -45.41 15.22
C GLY A 8 3.84 -46.64 14.42
N HIS A 9 3.22 -46.44 13.25
CA HIS A 9 2.82 -47.50 12.32
C HIS A 9 3.78 -47.63 11.13
N ASP A 10 4.74 -46.71 10.99
CA ASP A 10 5.78 -46.80 9.97
C ASP A 10 6.78 -47.91 10.37
N PRO A 11 7.15 -48.85 9.47
CA PRO A 11 8.12 -49.90 9.77
C PRO A 11 9.49 -49.38 10.22
N SER A 12 9.88 -48.18 9.82
CA SER A 12 11.10 -47.49 10.26
C SER A 12 10.97 -46.80 11.63
N GLY A 13 9.76 -46.80 12.19
CA GLY A 13 9.43 -46.20 13.48
C GLY A 13 9.65 -44.68 13.53
N ILE A 14 9.81 -44.18 14.75
CA ILE A 14 10.05 -42.75 15.01
C ILE A 14 11.40 -42.32 14.43
N ASP A 15 12.43 -43.16 14.54
CA ASP A 15 13.80 -42.84 14.11
C ASP A 15 13.92 -42.67 12.60
N GLY A 16 13.03 -43.29 11.81
CA GLY A 16 12.95 -43.08 10.37
C GLY A 16 12.18 -41.82 9.93
N THR A 17 11.66 -41.02 10.87
CA THR A 17 10.93 -39.79 10.52
C THR A 17 11.88 -38.76 9.92
N LEU A 18 11.60 -38.32 8.69
CA LEU A 18 12.43 -37.40 7.93
C LEU A 18 12.23 -35.94 8.37
N GLN A 19 13.18 -35.07 7.99
CA GLN A 19 13.05 -33.64 8.23
C GLN A 19 11.80 -33.09 7.51
N GLY A 20 11.00 -32.31 8.22
CA GLY A 20 9.80 -31.65 7.68
C GLY A 20 8.60 -32.57 7.44
N GLU A 21 8.74 -33.89 7.65
CA GLU A 21 7.71 -34.88 7.29
C GLU A 21 6.41 -34.72 8.09
N CYS A 22 6.50 -34.17 9.30
CA CYS A 22 5.37 -34.00 10.20
C CYS A 22 4.77 -32.59 10.18
N VAL A 23 4.83 -31.91 9.02
CA VAL A 23 4.20 -30.61 8.80
C VAL A 23 2.81 -30.74 8.19
N VAL A 24 1.88 -29.93 8.67
CA VAL A 24 0.63 -29.68 7.96
C VAL A 24 0.90 -28.66 6.86
N LEU A 25 0.94 -29.14 5.62
CA LEU A 25 1.10 -28.29 4.44
C LEU A 25 -0.16 -27.46 4.16
N CYS A 26 0.01 -26.31 3.52
CA CYS A 26 -1.10 -25.51 3.04
C CYS A 26 -1.94 -26.34 2.04
N PRO A 27 -3.24 -26.59 2.31
CA PRO A 27 -4.06 -27.44 1.45
C PRO A 27 -4.31 -26.85 0.05
N VAL A 28 -4.11 -25.54 -0.10
CA VAL A 28 -4.31 -24.80 -1.36
C VAL A 28 -3.00 -24.64 -2.15
N CYS A 29 -1.84 -24.78 -1.50
CA CYS A 29 -0.57 -24.77 -2.22
C CYS A 29 -0.49 -25.98 -3.17
N PRO A 30 0.15 -25.84 -4.34
CA PRO A 30 0.41 -26.96 -5.24
C PRO A 30 1.23 -28.06 -4.53
N GLN A 31 0.74 -29.30 -4.57
CA GLN A 31 1.35 -30.47 -3.94
C GLN A 31 1.36 -31.65 -4.94
N PRO A 32 2.52 -31.99 -5.50
CA PRO A 32 2.68 -33.16 -6.36
C PRO A 32 2.13 -34.43 -5.73
N GLY A 33 1.32 -35.17 -6.49
CA GLY A 33 0.71 -36.43 -6.04
C GLY A 33 -0.47 -36.28 -5.07
N ASN A 34 -0.88 -35.05 -4.73
CA ASN A 34 -2.01 -34.81 -3.83
C ASN A 34 -3.11 -33.97 -4.50
N ASN A 35 -2.83 -32.71 -4.84
CA ASN A 35 -3.82 -31.77 -5.39
C ASN A 35 -3.43 -31.21 -6.77
N LEU A 36 -2.44 -31.80 -7.42
CA LEU A 36 -2.05 -31.48 -8.79
C LEU A 36 -2.59 -32.52 -9.78
N PRO A 37 -3.04 -32.11 -10.98
CA PRO A 37 -3.49 -33.03 -12.01
C PRO A 37 -2.33 -33.83 -12.60
N ASP A 38 -2.61 -35.00 -13.14
CA ASP A 38 -1.62 -35.80 -13.86
C ASP A 38 -1.03 -35.01 -15.05
N GLY A 39 0.27 -35.23 -15.31
CA GLY A 39 0.98 -34.57 -16.41
C GLY A 39 1.40 -33.12 -16.12
N TRP A 40 1.18 -32.59 -14.91
CA TRP A 40 1.59 -31.23 -14.54
C TRP A 40 3.08 -30.96 -14.80
N GLN A 41 3.95 -31.97 -14.66
CA GLN A 41 5.39 -31.89 -14.94
C GLN A 41 5.70 -31.60 -16.40
N THR A 42 4.84 -32.07 -17.32
CA THR A 42 5.00 -31.88 -18.77
C THR A 42 4.35 -30.60 -19.27
N ALA A 43 3.77 -29.78 -18.37
CA ALA A 43 3.20 -28.51 -18.75
C ALA A 43 4.27 -27.59 -19.35
N THR A 44 3.88 -26.86 -20.39
CA THR A 44 4.75 -25.87 -21.03
C THR A 44 5.07 -24.74 -20.04
N LYS A 45 6.21 -24.06 -20.22
CA LYS A 45 6.63 -22.92 -19.38
C LYS A 45 5.54 -21.85 -19.24
N ALA A 46 4.78 -21.61 -20.31
CA ALA A 46 3.66 -20.67 -20.32
C ALA A 46 2.51 -21.03 -19.36
N LYS A 47 2.46 -22.27 -18.85
CA LYS A 47 1.45 -22.76 -17.90
C LYS A 47 2.01 -23.05 -16.51
N TRP A 48 3.32 -22.90 -16.28
CA TRP A 48 3.95 -23.17 -14.98
C TRP A 48 3.37 -22.33 -13.84
N TRP A 49 2.84 -21.16 -14.17
CA TRP A 49 2.19 -20.28 -13.20
C TRP A 49 0.97 -20.92 -12.52
N LEU A 50 0.30 -21.89 -13.15
CA LEU A 50 -0.80 -22.65 -12.55
C LEU A 50 -0.34 -23.48 -11.34
N TYR A 51 0.96 -23.79 -11.27
CA TYR A 51 1.58 -24.61 -10.23
C TYR A 51 2.61 -23.82 -9.41
N ALA A 52 2.58 -22.48 -9.51
CA ALA A 52 3.54 -21.63 -8.83
C ALA A 52 3.35 -21.66 -7.31
N VAL A 53 4.46 -21.67 -6.58
CA VAL A 53 4.49 -21.58 -5.12
C VAL A 53 4.77 -20.15 -4.69
N PHE A 54 4.07 -19.68 -3.67
CA PHE A 54 4.28 -18.35 -3.11
C PHE A 54 4.91 -18.46 -1.73
N LEU A 55 6.15 -18.01 -1.62
CA LEU A 55 7.01 -18.09 -0.44
C LEU A 55 7.18 -16.68 0.14
N ALA A 56 6.68 -16.49 1.36
CA ALA A 56 6.89 -15.26 2.13
C ALA A 56 7.92 -15.51 3.22
N ILE A 57 9.00 -14.74 3.18
CA ILE A 57 10.18 -14.88 4.03
C ILE A 57 10.27 -13.63 4.87
N ASP A 58 10.41 -13.81 6.18
CA ASP A 58 10.49 -12.66 7.09
C ASP A 58 11.18 -13.02 8.42
N ALA A 59 11.59 -12.00 9.15
CA ALA A 59 12.33 -12.09 10.40
C ALA A 59 11.69 -11.26 11.52
N ASN A 60 11.44 -11.90 12.65
CA ASN A 60 10.89 -11.27 13.84
C ASN A 60 11.94 -11.14 14.95
N PHE A 61 12.35 -9.90 15.24
CA PHE A 61 13.35 -9.59 16.28
C PHE A 61 12.75 -9.33 17.67
N ARG A 62 11.42 -9.45 17.84
CA ARG A 62 10.75 -9.39 19.15
C ARG A 62 10.83 -10.74 19.88
N LEU A 63 10.91 -11.84 19.12
CA LEU A 63 11.06 -13.20 19.66
C LEU A 63 12.53 -13.48 19.99
N LYS A 64 12.91 -13.29 21.25
CA LYS A 64 14.28 -13.50 21.73
C LYS A 64 14.34 -14.69 22.66
N ARG A 65 15.38 -15.52 22.50
CA ARG A 65 15.65 -16.66 23.39
C ARG A 65 16.84 -16.33 24.30
N ARG A 66 16.63 -16.43 25.61
CA ARG A 66 17.70 -16.29 26.61
C ARG A 66 18.64 -17.49 26.57
N ASN A 67 19.84 -17.32 27.12
CA ASN A 67 20.77 -18.42 27.30
C ASN A 67 20.17 -19.57 28.10
N ILE A 68 20.36 -20.78 27.59
CA ILE A 68 20.04 -22.03 28.26
C ILE A 68 21.32 -22.62 28.85
N SER A 69 21.19 -23.45 29.89
CA SER A 69 22.33 -24.08 30.56
C SER A 69 23.03 -25.11 29.66
N SER A 70 22.28 -26.00 28.99
CA SER A 70 22.80 -26.95 28.00
C SER A 70 21.69 -27.57 27.14
N ASP A 71 22.04 -28.12 25.98
CA ASP A 71 21.11 -28.85 25.11
C ASP A 71 20.63 -30.17 25.73
N GLN A 72 21.35 -30.72 26.70
CA GLN A 72 20.88 -31.88 27.48
C GLN A 72 19.78 -31.48 28.46
N ALA A 73 19.88 -30.29 29.05
CA ALA A 73 18.89 -29.77 29.99
C ALA A 73 17.63 -29.24 29.26
N ASP A 74 17.78 -28.74 28.03
CA ASP A 74 16.68 -28.22 27.20
C ASP A 74 16.78 -28.75 25.75
N PRO A 75 16.45 -30.04 25.52
CA PRO A 75 16.58 -30.66 24.20
C PRO A 75 15.48 -30.21 23.24
N SER A 76 15.80 -30.16 21.95
CA SER A 76 14.78 -30.01 20.90
C SER A 76 13.85 -31.22 20.87
N LEU A 77 12.55 -30.98 21.01
CA LEU A 77 11.52 -32.03 21.00
C LEU A 77 11.21 -32.59 19.61
N SER A 78 11.54 -31.85 18.55
CA SER A 78 11.17 -32.22 17.18
C SER A 78 12.36 -32.51 16.26
N LYS A 79 13.58 -32.08 16.60
CA LYS A 79 14.81 -32.37 15.84
C LYS A 79 14.65 -32.29 14.31
N GLY A 80 13.99 -31.23 13.82
CA GLY A 80 13.78 -31.02 12.39
C GLY A 80 12.55 -31.70 11.78
N TRP A 81 11.74 -32.48 12.50
CA TRP A 81 10.57 -33.18 11.94
C TRP A 81 9.42 -32.28 11.47
N VAL A 82 9.43 -30.99 11.84
CA VAL A 82 8.29 -30.08 11.62
C VAL A 82 8.78 -28.77 10.98
N TYR A 83 8.41 -27.62 11.53
CA TYR A 83 8.68 -26.29 10.96
C TYR A 83 10.13 -25.83 11.17
N PHE A 84 10.74 -26.21 12.29
CA PHE A 84 12.10 -25.80 12.60
C PHE A 84 13.11 -26.64 11.81
N VAL A 85 14.21 -26.05 11.34
CA VAL A 85 15.34 -26.80 10.75
C VAL A 85 16.02 -27.69 11.80
N ASP A 86 16.83 -28.65 11.36
CA ASP A 86 17.66 -29.40 12.30
C ASP A 86 18.80 -28.53 12.86
N LYS A 87 19.00 -28.61 14.18
CA LYS A 87 19.96 -27.77 14.91
C LYS A 87 21.40 -28.07 14.53
N LYS A 88 21.72 -29.34 14.31
CA LYS A 88 23.09 -29.81 14.08
C LYS A 88 23.54 -29.34 12.70
N ASP A 89 22.72 -29.60 11.69
CA ASP A 89 23.01 -29.23 10.30
C ASP A 89 23.11 -27.70 10.15
N TYR A 90 22.19 -26.96 10.79
CA TYR A 90 22.22 -25.50 10.76
C TYR A 90 23.46 -24.90 11.43
N LYS A 91 23.85 -25.42 12.60
CA LYS A 91 25.06 -24.93 13.29
C LYS A 91 26.34 -25.23 12.50
N ALA A 92 26.41 -26.39 11.83
CA ALA A 92 27.54 -26.73 10.97
C ALA A 92 27.64 -25.73 9.80
N PHE A 93 26.52 -25.45 9.12
CA PHE A 93 26.44 -24.45 8.07
C PHE A 93 26.91 -23.07 8.55
N LEU A 94 26.43 -22.61 9.71
CA LEU A 94 26.86 -21.31 10.23
C LEU A 94 28.35 -21.24 10.55
N ALA A 95 28.95 -22.33 11.03
CA ALA A 95 30.37 -22.37 11.34
C ALA A 95 31.24 -22.19 10.08
N GLU A 96 30.79 -22.70 8.93
CA GLU A 96 31.48 -22.57 7.64
C GLU A 96 31.42 -21.15 7.08
N HIS A 97 30.39 -20.39 7.42
CA HIS A 97 30.11 -19.05 6.84
C HIS A 97 30.32 -17.91 7.85
N LEU A 98 31.14 -18.15 8.89
CA LEU A 98 31.45 -17.15 9.93
C LEU A 98 32.19 -15.92 9.41
N THR A 99 32.90 -16.03 8.29
CA THR A 99 33.70 -14.95 7.70
C THR A 99 32.97 -14.16 6.62
N ASP A 100 31.79 -14.59 6.22
CA ASP A 100 31.07 -13.97 5.10
C ASP A 100 30.63 -12.56 5.45
N VAL A 101 30.94 -11.62 4.56
CA VAL A 101 30.61 -10.21 4.71
C VAL A 101 29.27 -9.96 4.04
N GLN A 102 28.32 -9.45 4.81
CA GLN A 102 27.01 -9.08 4.30
C GLN A 102 27.08 -7.75 3.55
N GLU A 103 26.63 -7.74 2.30
CA GLU A 103 26.39 -6.49 1.57
C GLU A 103 25.19 -5.73 2.15
N LYS A 104 25.37 -4.43 2.39
CA LYS A 104 24.31 -3.55 2.90
C LYS A 104 23.34 -3.22 1.77
N SER A 105 22.05 -3.28 2.06
CA SER A 105 21.05 -2.84 1.10
C SER A 105 21.09 -1.32 0.94
N MET A 106 20.98 -0.84 -0.30
CA MET A 106 20.98 0.60 -0.65
C MET A 106 19.57 1.23 -0.64
N CYS A 107 18.55 0.48 -0.22
CA CYS A 107 17.16 0.95 -0.18
C CYS A 107 16.91 1.78 1.09
N SER A 108 16.25 2.94 0.93
CA SER A 108 16.05 4.01 1.93
C SER A 108 15.47 3.59 3.29
N SER A 109 14.83 2.43 3.37
CA SER A 109 14.00 2.01 4.50
C SER A 109 14.53 0.78 5.26
N HIS A 110 15.69 0.23 4.88
CA HIS A 110 16.28 -0.96 5.53
C HIS A 110 17.27 -0.65 6.67
N ASN A 111 17.18 0.52 7.30
CA ASN A 111 18.05 0.88 8.42
C ASN A 111 17.98 -0.14 9.56
N THR A 112 16.81 -0.73 9.83
CA THR A 112 16.66 -1.77 10.87
C THR A 112 17.46 -3.02 10.57
N VAL A 113 17.50 -3.44 9.30
CA VAL A 113 18.26 -4.62 8.88
C VAL A 113 19.76 -4.32 8.82
N ASN A 114 20.13 -3.14 8.33
CA ASN A 114 21.52 -2.66 8.33
C ASN A 114 22.06 -2.40 9.76
N MET A 115 21.20 -2.21 10.75
CA MET A 115 21.54 -2.07 12.18
C MET A 115 21.44 -3.38 12.97
N ALA A 116 21.03 -4.49 12.35
CA ALA A 116 20.94 -5.79 13.03
C ALA A 116 22.31 -6.26 13.53
N ASP A 117 23.41 -5.83 12.89
CA ASP A 117 24.77 -6.22 13.24
C ASP A 117 25.37 -5.43 14.42
N THR A 118 24.84 -4.26 14.79
CA THR A 118 25.57 -3.30 15.65
C THR A 118 25.35 -3.48 17.17
N LYS A 119 24.33 -4.20 17.62
CA LYS A 119 24.02 -4.31 19.08
C LYS A 119 24.50 -5.61 19.74
N GLN A 120 25.71 -5.74 20.27
CA GLN A 120 26.04 -6.91 21.10
C GLN A 120 25.03 -7.04 22.26
N LEU A 121 24.22 -8.10 22.28
CA LEU A 121 23.29 -8.39 23.37
C LEU A 121 23.83 -9.56 24.18
N GLN A 122 24.46 -9.25 25.30
CA GLN A 122 24.97 -10.24 26.25
C GLN A 122 23.79 -11.03 26.86
N GLY A 123 23.89 -12.36 26.91
CA GLY A 123 22.92 -13.23 27.59
C GLY A 123 21.76 -13.79 26.74
N LEU A 124 21.76 -13.58 25.42
CA LEU A 124 20.77 -14.18 24.50
C LEU A 124 21.41 -15.25 23.61
N THR A 125 20.72 -16.37 23.44
CA THR A 125 21.08 -17.43 22.48
C THR A 125 20.50 -17.16 21.10
N ALA A 126 19.37 -16.45 21.00
CA ALA A 126 18.78 -16.04 19.73
C ALA A 126 18.27 -14.60 19.81
N THR A 127 18.45 -13.85 18.73
CA THR A 127 18.09 -12.42 18.65
C THR A 127 16.78 -12.14 17.93
N GLY A 128 16.21 -13.18 17.32
CA GLY A 128 14.97 -13.16 16.56
C GLY A 128 14.61 -14.56 16.09
N VAL A 129 13.55 -14.68 15.30
CA VAL A 129 13.14 -15.90 14.60
C VAL A 129 12.88 -15.55 13.14
N GLY A 130 13.48 -16.30 12.22
CA GLY A 130 13.20 -16.26 10.79
C GLY A 130 12.15 -17.30 10.42
N THR A 131 11.37 -17.01 9.38
CA THR A 131 10.33 -17.90 8.88
C THR A 131 10.21 -17.87 7.36
N VAL A 132 9.77 -18.98 6.78
CA VAL A 132 9.30 -19.11 5.40
C VAL A 132 7.88 -19.66 5.46
N ASP A 133 6.94 -18.86 4.99
CA ASP A 133 5.51 -19.11 5.06
C ASP A 133 4.89 -19.13 3.65
N CYS A 134 3.76 -19.79 3.51
CA CYS A 134 2.88 -19.67 2.36
C CYS A 134 2.28 -18.27 2.37
N ALA A 135 2.58 -17.48 1.34
CA ALA A 135 2.07 -16.11 1.22
C ALA A 135 0.54 -16.02 1.13
N HIS A 136 -0.14 -17.08 0.68
CA HIS A 136 -1.59 -17.07 0.49
C HIS A 136 -2.38 -17.33 1.78
N ASN A 137 -1.92 -18.28 2.60
CA ASN A 137 -2.73 -18.82 3.70
C ASN A 137 -1.97 -18.94 5.03
N ASN A 138 -0.80 -18.33 5.15
CA ASN A 138 -0.03 -18.19 6.40
C ASN A 138 0.42 -19.51 7.03
N PHE A 139 0.55 -20.57 6.23
CA PHE A 139 1.11 -21.85 6.68
C PHE A 139 2.63 -21.80 6.63
N LYS A 140 3.28 -22.25 7.70
CA LYS A 140 4.74 -22.39 7.73
C LYS A 140 5.18 -23.56 6.86
N TRP A 141 6.23 -23.35 6.07
CA TRP A 141 6.82 -24.42 5.28
C TRP A 141 7.62 -25.38 6.17
N PRO A 142 7.78 -26.65 5.72
CA PRO A 142 8.67 -27.60 6.38
C PRO A 142 10.09 -27.06 6.44
N ASN A 143 10.70 -27.14 7.62
CA ASN A 143 12.05 -26.63 7.87
C ASN A 143 12.26 -25.16 7.44
N GLY A 144 11.20 -24.36 7.44
CA GLY A 144 11.24 -22.94 7.07
C GLY A 144 11.47 -22.00 8.25
N VAL A 145 11.64 -22.50 9.48
CA VAL A 145 11.71 -21.66 10.70
C VAL A 145 13.01 -21.89 11.46
N TRP A 146 13.63 -20.82 11.94
CA TRP A 146 14.75 -20.96 12.87
C TRP A 146 15.08 -19.69 13.68
N ASP A 147 15.83 -19.90 14.77
CA ASP A 147 16.39 -18.86 15.62
C ASP A 147 17.47 -18.05 14.89
N LEU A 148 17.36 -16.72 14.89
CA LEU A 148 18.29 -15.85 14.18
C LEU A 148 19.54 -15.52 14.99
N LEU A 149 20.68 -15.77 14.35
CA LEU A 149 22.01 -15.32 14.72
C LEU A 149 22.48 -14.26 13.70
N ARG A 150 21.91 -13.06 13.78
CA ARG A 150 22.30 -11.78 13.13
C ARG A 150 23.09 -11.83 11.81
N ARG A 151 22.56 -12.49 10.77
CA ARG A 151 23.08 -12.48 9.38
C ARG A 151 21.96 -12.84 8.41
N TYR A 152 21.99 -12.34 7.16
CA TYR A 152 21.01 -12.75 6.14
C TYR A 152 21.18 -14.21 5.74
N ILE A 153 22.38 -14.77 5.90
CA ILE A 153 22.65 -16.18 5.60
C ILE A 153 21.73 -17.15 6.36
N ASN A 154 21.17 -16.72 7.49
CA ASN A 154 20.15 -17.48 8.21
C ASN A 154 18.90 -17.64 7.36
N MET A 155 18.45 -16.57 6.70
CA MET A 155 17.28 -16.58 5.83
C MET A 155 17.54 -17.39 4.56
N ASP A 156 18.75 -17.33 4.02
CA ASP A 156 19.15 -18.15 2.87
C ASP A 156 19.06 -19.64 3.22
N TYR A 157 19.61 -20.05 4.38
CA TYR A 157 19.51 -21.43 4.84
C TYR A 157 18.05 -21.88 4.99
N LEU A 158 17.19 -21.03 5.58
CA LEU A 158 15.76 -21.33 5.73
C LEU A 158 15.06 -21.49 4.38
N PHE A 159 15.38 -20.62 3.43
CA PHE A 159 14.86 -20.67 2.07
C PHE A 159 15.28 -21.97 1.38
N PHE A 160 16.58 -22.27 1.34
CA PHE A 160 17.08 -23.50 0.69
C PHE A 160 16.62 -24.78 1.41
N SER A 161 16.46 -24.73 2.74
CA SER A 161 15.86 -25.84 3.49
C SER A 161 14.41 -26.07 3.08
N THR A 162 13.64 -25.01 2.86
CA THR A 162 12.25 -25.09 2.35
C THR A 162 12.19 -25.64 0.93
N LEU A 163 13.18 -25.32 0.09
CA LEU A 163 13.24 -25.81 -1.28
C LEU A 163 13.67 -27.29 -1.38
N ARG A 164 14.22 -27.87 -0.31
CA ARG A 164 14.65 -29.27 -0.30
C ARG A 164 13.44 -30.18 -0.57
N GLY A 165 13.49 -30.92 -1.66
CA GLY A 165 12.40 -31.82 -2.09
C GLY A 165 11.23 -31.12 -2.81
N MET A 166 11.33 -29.80 -3.07
CA MET A 166 10.32 -29.08 -3.83
C MET A 166 10.49 -29.30 -5.34
N GLN A 167 9.51 -30.00 -5.93
CA GLN A 167 9.52 -30.37 -7.36
C GLN A 167 8.96 -29.28 -8.28
N LEU A 168 8.47 -28.18 -7.73
CA LEU A 168 7.78 -27.14 -8.48
C LEU A 168 8.77 -26.13 -9.06
N GLU A 169 8.58 -25.75 -10.33
CA GLU A 169 9.58 -24.98 -11.08
C GLU A 169 9.39 -23.47 -11.00
N MET A 170 8.19 -22.97 -10.67
CA MET A 170 7.95 -21.54 -10.54
C MET A 170 7.76 -21.15 -9.08
N LEU A 171 8.59 -20.21 -8.62
CA LEU A 171 8.57 -19.67 -7.27
C LEU A 171 8.32 -18.17 -7.29
N ASN A 172 7.35 -17.71 -6.52
CA ASN A 172 7.08 -16.31 -6.24
C ASN A 172 7.56 -16.01 -4.82
N VAL A 173 8.69 -15.34 -4.68
CA VAL A 173 9.45 -15.20 -3.43
C VAL A 173 9.41 -13.76 -2.93
N ILE A 174 9.25 -13.61 -1.62
CA ILE A 174 9.22 -12.33 -0.93
C ILE A 174 10.20 -12.42 0.25
N PRO A 175 11.27 -11.61 0.41
CA PRO A 175 11.89 -10.66 -0.53
C PRO A 175 13.03 -11.28 -1.36
N SER A 176 13.70 -10.46 -2.18
CA SER A 176 14.85 -10.85 -3.02
C SER A 176 16.00 -11.44 -2.20
N ILE A 177 16.35 -12.69 -2.50
CA ILE A 177 17.58 -13.34 -2.01
C ILE A 177 18.63 -13.21 -3.12
N HIS A 178 19.76 -12.59 -2.82
CA HIS A 178 20.85 -12.42 -3.79
C HIS A 178 21.57 -13.77 -3.99
N GLY A 179 21.98 -14.07 -5.24
CA GLY A 179 22.85 -15.22 -5.55
C GLY A 179 22.17 -16.51 -6.02
N LEU A 180 20.91 -16.45 -6.50
CA LEU A 180 20.12 -17.62 -6.90
C LEU A 180 20.35 -18.14 -8.34
N ASP A 181 21.57 -18.06 -8.87
CA ASP A 181 21.87 -18.50 -10.25
C ASP A 181 21.99 -20.03 -10.42
N TYR A 182 21.80 -20.78 -9.33
CA TYR A 182 22.03 -22.23 -9.28
C TYR A 182 20.77 -23.09 -9.27
N LEU A 183 19.59 -22.47 -9.39
CA LEU A 183 18.32 -23.19 -9.37
C LEU A 183 17.77 -23.30 -10.78
N SER A 184 17.42 -24.51 -11.22
CA SER A 184 16.67 -24.76 -12.47
C SER A 184 15.23 -24.21 -12.43
N LYS A 185 14.94 -23.28 -11.51
CA LYS A 185 13.62 -22.75 -11.17
C LYS A 185 13.48 -21.32 -11.71
N VAL A 186 12.27 -20.98 -12.13
CA VAL A 186 11.87 -19.60 -12.46
C VAL A 186 11.45 -18.92 -11.18
N ILE A 187 12.19 -17.89 -10.77
CA ILE A 187 11.95 -17.17 -9.52
C ILE A 187 11.56 -15.73 -9.82
N HIS A 188 10.38 -15.33 -9.34
CA HIS A 188 9.96 -13.93 -9.32
C HIS A 188 10.07 -13.39 -7.91
N PHE A 189 10.64 -12.21 -7.77
CA PHE A 189 10.76 -11.54 -6.48
C PHE A 189 9.70 -10.48 -6.31
N PHE A 190 9.24 -10.30 -5.07
CA PHE A 190 8.23 -9.33 -4.72
C PHE A 190 8.59 -8.61 -3.43
N VAL A 191 7.99 -7.43 -3.26
CA VAL A 191 7.93 -6.73 -1.98
C VAL A 191 6.49 -6.81 -1.48
N PRO A 192 6.25 -7.12 -0.18
CA PRO A 192 4.91 -7.16 0.38
C PRO A 192 4.17 -5.83 0.15
N LYS A 193 2.85 -5.88 -0.07
CA LYS A 193 2.06 -4.69 -0.48
C LYS A 193 2.09 -3.55 0.55
N PHE A 194 2.13 -3.85 1.83
CA PHE A 194 2.22 -2.84 2.90
C PHE A 194 3.59 -2.17 2.91
N HIS A 195 4.64 -2.93 2.60
CA HIS A 195 6.02 -2.44 2.57
C HIS A 195 6.36 -1.72 1.27
N LEU A 196 5.74 -2.08 0.15
CA LEU A 196 6.03 -1.57 -1.19
C LEU A 196 6.10 -0.03 -1.26
N PRO A 197 5.15 0.75 -0.69
CA PRO A 197 5.21 2.22 -0.74
C PRO A 197 6.44 2.83 -0.06
N ALA A 198 7.06 2.12 0.88
CA ALA A 198 8.27 2.56 1.56
C ALA A 198 9.55 2.35 0.72
N HIS A 199 9.46 1.66 -0.41
CA HIS A 199 10.58 1.50 -1.34
C HIS A 199 10.62 2.64 -2.37
N VAL A 200 11.77 2.82 -3.01
CA VAL A 200 11.92 3.75 -4.14
C VAL A 200 11.01 3.36 -5.31
N ALA A 201 10.59 4.35 -6.11
CA ALA A 201 9.63 4.16 -7.21
C ALA A 201 10.00 3.01 -8.18
N LYS A 202 11.29 2.82 -8.47
CA LYS A 202 11.75 1.69 -9.30
C LYS A 202 11.33 0.33 -8.73
N CYS A 203 11.50 0.12 -7.43
CA CYS A 203 11.09 -1.11 -6.75
C CYS A 203 9.57 -1.25 -6.70
N GLN A 204 8.85 -0.13 -6.52
CA GLN A 204 7.38 -0.09 -6.54
C GLN A 204 6.80 -0.58 -7.88
N MET A 205 7.53 -0.41 -8.98
CA MET A 205 7.09 -0.91 -10.28
C MET A 205 7.51 -2.36 -10.51
N ILE A 206 8.76 -2.71 -10.21
CA ILE A 206 9.35 -4.01 -10.56
C ILE A 206 8.85 -5.15 -9.65
N PHE A 207 8.72 -4.89 -8.34
CA PHE A 207 8.44 -5.93 -7.34
C PHE A 207 6.98 -5.93 -6.86
N SER A 208 6.07 -5.31 -7.64
CA SER A 208 4.66 -5.16 -7.28
C SER A 208 3.82 -6.33 -7.74
N PHE A 209 3.15 -6.99 -6.78
CA PHE A 209 2.11 -7.98 -7.07
C PHE A 209 1.00 -7.47 -7.99
N ASN A 210 0.69 -6.17 -7.95
CA ASN A 210 -0.40 -5.62 -8.76
C ASN A 210 -0.06 -5.52 -10.24
N PHE A 211 1.24 -5.52 -10.58
CA PHE A 211 1.71 -5.33 -11.95
C PHE A 211 2.28 -6.61 -12.55
N THR A 212 2.48 -7.67 -11.75
CA THR A 212 2.97 -8.95 -12.24
C THR A 212 1.82 -9.87 -12.64
N ARG A 213 1.98 -10.57 -13.76
CA ARG A 213 1.00 -11.56 -14.23
C ARG A 213 0.96 -12.80 -13.35
N PHE A 214 -0.19 -13.46 -13.36
CA PHE A 214 -0.37 -14.80 -12.79
C PHE A 214 -0.15 -14.93 -11.28
N VAL A 215 -0.11 -13.81 -10.55
CA VAL A 215 0.05 -13.80 -9.08
C VAL A 215 -1.25 -13.62 -8.31
N GLY A 216 -2.37 -13.39 -9.01
CA GLY A 216 -3.68 -13.16 -8.40
C GLY A 216 -3.70 -11.96 -7.44
N ARG A 217 -4.65 -11.92 -6.50
CA ARG A 217 -4.75 -10.88 -5.46
C ARG A 217 -3.89 -11.22 -4.22
N THR A 218 -2.63 -11.56 -4.43
CA THR A 218 -1.67 -11.84 -3.35
C THR A 218 -1.17 -10.54 -2.72
N ASP A 219 -0.97 -10.52 -1.40
CA ASP A 219 -0.44 -9.36 -0.67
C ASP A 219 0.97 -9.56 -0.09
N GLY A 220 1.37 -10.81 0.16
CA GLY A 220 2.69 -11.13 0.70
C GLY A 220 2.87 -10.89 2.20
N GLU A 221 1.83 -10.51 2.94
CA GLU A 221 1.90 -10.13 4.37
C GLU A 221 1.69 -11.31 5.34
N ALA A 222 1.82 -12.55 4.84
CA ALA A 222 1.54 -13.74 5.62
C ALA A 222 2.37 -13.87 6.92
N PRO A 223 3.70 -13.66 6.91
CA PRO A 223 4.52 -13.72 8.12
C PRO A 223 4.10 -12.67 9.15
N GLU A 224 3.84 -11.43 8.73
CA GLU A 224 3.46 -10.32 9.61
C GLU A 224 2.14 -10.56 10.34
N ARG A 225 1.16 -11.17 9.67
CA ARG A 225 -0.08 -11.63 10.34
C ARG A 225 0.23 -12.67 11.41
N GLY A 226 1.11 -13.62 11.11
CA GLY A 226 1.59 -14.59 12.10
C GLY A 226 2.27 -13.90 13.29
N TRP A 227 3.13 -12.92 13.03
CA TRP A 227 3.82 -12.15 14.06
C TRP A 227 2.88 -11.34 14.93
N SER A 228 1.86 -10.70 14.36
CA SER A 228 0.87 -9.95 15.13
C SER A 228 0.21 -10.80 16.23
N ASN A 229 -0.04 -12.09 15.94
CA ASN A 229 -0.63 -13.03 16.88
C ASN A 229 0.38 -13.60 17.89
N ILE A 230 1.64 -13.80 17.48
CA ILE A 230 2.67 -14.43 18.32
C ILE A 230 3.38 -13.40 19.22
N ASN A 231 3.51 -12.16 18.77
CA ASN A 231 4.20 -11.09 19.49
C ASN A 231 3.65 -10.84 20.91
N PRO A 232 2.33 -10.82 21.16
CA PRO A 232 1.79 -10.72 22.51
C PRO A 232 2.22 -11.89 23.41
N VAL A 233 2.34 -13.09 22.84
CA VAL A 233 2.72 -14.32 23.55
C VAL A 233 4.22 -14.34 23.88
N ALA A 234 5.04 -13.55 23.18
CA ALA A 234 6.45 -13.35 23.52
C ALA A 234 6.65 -12.82 24.96
N SER A 235 5.62 -12.22 25.56
CA SER A 235 5.65 -11.72 26.93
C SER A 235 4.95 -12.62 27.97
N LYS A 236 4.06 -13.55 27.56
CA LYS A 236 3.34 -14.49 28.46
C LYS A 236 2.90 -15.74 27.69
N ILE A 237 3.13 -16.93 28.27
CA ILE A 237 2.77 -18.24 27.71
C ILE A 237 1.25 -18.36 27.54
N GLY A 238 0.81 -18.65 26.31
CA GLY A 238 -0.56 -19.03 26.00
C GLY A 238 -0.73 -19.30 24.50
N ILE A 239 -0.67 -20.58 24.11
CA ILE A 239 -0.97 -21.01 22.73
C ILE A 239 -2.48 -20.91 22.54
N GLY A 240 -2.94 -19.80 21.97
CA GLY A 240 -4.32 -19.64 21.50
C GLY A 240 -4.54 -20.43 20.22
N LYS A 241 -5.25 -21.56 20.32
CA LYS A 241 -5.88 -22.20 19.16
C LYS A 241 -7.08 -21.34 18.76
N ASP A 242 -7.01 -20.68 17.61
CA ASP A 242 -8.23 -20.35 16.88
C ASP A 242 -8.20 -21.01 15.51
N CYS A 243 -8.76 -22.22 15.47
CA CYS A 243 -8.87 -23.08 14.29
C CYS A 243 -10.20 -22.84 13.56
N ARG A 244 -10.51 -21.58 13.20
CA ARG A 244 -11.65 -21.26 12.30
C ARG A 244 -11.23 -21.09 10.85
N LEU A 245 -10.11 -21.69 10.46
CA LEU A 245 -9.59 -21.55 9.09
C LEU A 245 -10.61 -22.00 8.04
N GLY A 246 -11.30 -23.12 8.26
CA GLY A 246 -12.34 -23.58 7.34
C GLY A 246 -13.49 -22.58 7.17
N ALA A 247 -13.97 -22.00 8.27
CA ALA A 247 -15.02 -20.99 8.23
C ALA A 247 -14.54 -19.69 7.55
N SER A 248 -13.31 -19.26 7.82
CA SER A 248 -12.71 -18.07 7.20
C SER A 248 -12.47 -18.27 5.70
N LEU A 249 -11.96 -19.43 5.28
CA LEU A 249 -11.77 -19.76 3.87
C LEU A 249 -13.10 -19.83 3.13
N LEU A 250 -14.13 -20.46 3.72
CA LEU A 250 -15.48 -20.49 3.15
C LEU A 250 -16.07 -19.08 3.01
N TYR A 251 -15.93 -18.24 4.04
CA TYR A 251 -16.38 -16.85 4.01
C TYR A 251 -15.69 -16.08 2.87
N LYS A 252 -14.35 -16.13 2.80
CA LYS A 252 -13.58 -15.49 1.73
C LYS A 252 -13.95 -15.99 0.33
N MET A 253 -14.26 -17.28 0.19
CA MET A 253 -14.69 -17.87 -1.08
C MET A 253 -16.06 -17.33 -1.51
N LYS A 254 -17.00 -17.21 -0.58
CA LYS A 254 -18.32 -16.63 -0.85
C LYS A 254 -18.21 -15.16 -1.27
N ASP A 255 -17.42 -14.38 -0.55
CA ASP A 255 -17.15 -12.98 -0.91
C ASP A 255 -16.50 -12.89 -2.30
N ALA A 256 -15.47 -13.71 -2.57
CA ALA A 256 -14.80 -13.71 -3.87
C ALA A 256 -15.75 -14.06 -5.03
N LEU A 257 -16.73 -14.94 -4.82
CA LEU A 257 -17.73 -15.27 -5.84
C LEU A 257 -18.68 -14.09 -6.11
N ALA A 258 -19.11 -13.39 -5.07
CA ALA A 258 -19.96 -12.20 -5.21
C ALA A 258 -19.19 -11.06 -5.90
N GLU A 259 -17.98 -10.76 -5.43
CA GLU A 259 -17.12 -9.71 -5.98
C GLU A 259 -16.71 -10.00 -7.42
N LYS A 260 -16.52 -11.27 -7.80
CA LYS A 260 -16.25 -11.64 -9.20
C LYS A 260 -17.36 -11.16 -10.13
N ALA A 261 -18.62 -11.32 -9.75
CA ALA A 261 -19.75 -10.91 -10.58
C ALA A 261 -19.80 -9.38 -10.72
N ALA A 262 -19.63 -8.66 -9.61
CA ALA A 262 -19.59 -7.20 -9.63
C ALA A 262 -18.42 -6.66 -10.47
N HIS A 263 -17.24 -7.24 -10.33
CA HIS A 263 -16.05 -6.87 -11.09
C HIS A 263 -16.20 -7.16 -12.58
N ALA A 264 -16.84 -8.27 -12.97
CA ALA A 264 -17.09 -8.59 -14.37
C ALA A 264 -18.00 -7.55 -15.03
N LEU A 265 -19.11 -7.18 -14.36
CA LEU A 265 -20.01 -6.13 -14.85
C LEU A 265 -19.31 -4.78 -14.97
N ALA A 266 -18.57 -4.37 -13.93
CA ALA A 266 -17.82 -3.12 -13.96
C ALA A 266 -16.76 -3.10 -15.09
N PHE A 267 -16.14 -4.24 -15.38
CA PHE A 267 -15.20 -4.38 -16.49
C PHE A 267 -15.92 -4.26 -17.83
N GLU A 268 -17.03 -4.95 -18.04
CA GLU A 268 -17.81 -4.88 -19.28
C GLU A 268 -18.33 -3.46 -19.56
N GLU A 269 -18.83 -2.75 -18.53
CA GLU A 269 -19.27 -1.36 -18.66
C GLU A 269 -18.12 -0.42 -19.03
N PHE A 270 -16.94 -0.63 -18.42
CA PHE A 270 -15.74 0.15 -18.71
C PHE A 270 -15.18 -0.14 -20.11
N ASP A 271 -15.14 -1.40 -20.51
CA ASP A 271 -14.64 -1.83 -21.82
C ASP A 271 -15.55 -1.34 -22.96
N ALA A 272 -16.87 -1.34 -22.75
CA ALA A 272 -17.85 -0.92 -23.74
C ALA A 272 -17.72 0.55 -24.17
N VAL A 273 -17.09 1.40 -23.35
CA VAL A 273 -16.86 2.83 -23.68
C VAL A 273 -15.50 3.09 -24.32
N ILE A 274 -14.63 2.09 -24.42
CA ILE A 274 -13.31 2.20 -25.04
C ILE A 274 -13.39 1.83 -26.51
N THR A 275 -12.79 2.65 -27.38
CA THR A 275 -12.75 2.34 -28.82
C THR A 275 -11.82 1.16 -29.10
N LEU A 276 -12.13 0.37 -30.12
CA LEU A 276 -11.31 -0.77 -30.52
C LEU A 276 -9.84 -0.38 -30.78
N GLU A 277 -9.62 0.81 -31.36
CA GLU A 277 -8.28 1.35 -31.62
C GLU A 277 -7.49 1.56 -30.32
N HIS A 278 -8.06 2.23 -29.33
CA HIS A 278 -7.41 2.43 -28.02
C HIS A 278 -7.17 1.11 -27.31
N HIS A 279 -8.13 0.19 -27.36
CA HIS A 279 -8.00 -1.13 -26.75
C HIS A 279 -6.83 -1.92 -27.38
N SER A 280 -6.76 -1.99 -28.71
CA SER A 280 -5.68 -2.70 -29.41
C SER A 280 -4.30 -2.08 -29.18
N ALA A 281 -4.20 -0.76 -29.19
CA ALA A 281 -2.93 -0.06 -28.91
C ALA A 281 -2.46 -0.31 -27.48
N TRP A 282 -3.35 -0.16 -26.50
CA TRP A 282 -3.03 -0.39 -25.09
C TRP A 282 -2.64 -1.85 -24.82
N LEU A 283 -3.38 -2.81 -25.40
CA LEU A 283 -3.07 -4.23 -25.24
C LEU A 283 -1.67 -4.58 -25.77
N ALA A 284 -1.27 -3.99 -26.91
CA ALA A 284 0.06 -4.18 -27.47
C ALA A 284 1.17 -3.59 -26.56
N GLU A 285 0.97 -2.39 -26.02
CA GLU A 285 1.89 -1.77 -25.04
C GLU A 285 2.01 -2.62 -23.77
N MET A 286 0.87 -3.06 -23.22
CA MET A 286 0.81 -3.92 -22.03
C MET A 286 1.56 -5.22 -22.25
N GLN A 287 1.30 -5.91 -23.37
CA GLN A 287 1.88 -7.22 -23.65
C GLN A 287 3.39 -7.13 -23.88
N ALA A 288 3.86 -6.10 -24.60
CA ALA A 288 5.30 -5.87 -24.79
C ALA A 288 6.03 -5.64 -23.46
N TRP A 289 5.42 -4.87 -22.55
CA TRP A 289 5.96 -4.64 -21.22
C TRP A 289 5.91 -5.90 -20.34
N GLU A 290 4.78 -6.62 -20.35
CA GLU A 290 4.58 -7.84 -19.57
C GLU A 290 5.54 -8.98 -19.94
N ASP A 291 5.94 -9.07 -21.21
CA ASP A 291 6.90 -10.06 -21.67
C ASP A 291 8.34 -9.73 -21.21
N ASN A 292 8.61 -8.46 -20.88
CA ASN A 292 9.94 -7.97 -20.50
C ASN A 292 9.88 -6.89 -19.39
N PRO A 293 9.31 -7.19 -18.20
CA PRO A 293 8.98 -6.16 -17.21
C PRO A 293 10.20 -5.49 -16.56
N ASN A 294 11.38 -6.10 -16.70
CA ASN A 294 12.65 -5.60 -16.20
C ASN A 294 13.48 -4.85 -17.26
N ASP A 295 13.06 -4.87 -18.52
CA ASP A 295 13.75 -4.15 -19.58
C ASP A 295 13.35 -2.67 -19.53
N THR A 296 14.30 -1.83 -19.14
CA THR A 296 14.10 -0.38 -19.03
C THR A 296 13.93 0.32 -20.37
N SER A 297 14.22 -0.34 -21.49
CA SER A 297 13.98 0.19 -22.82
C SER A 297 12.49 0.14 -23.22
N ILE A 298 11.71 -0.73 -22.58
CA ILE A 298 10.28 -0.86 -22.80
C ILE A 298 9.53 0.03 -21.83
N SER A 299 8.69 0.93 -22.37
CA SER A 299 7.90 1.84 -21.55
C SER A 299 6.91 1.05 -20.71
N ASN A 300 6.87 1.31 -19.39
CA ASN A 300 5.88 0.71 -18.51
C ASN A 300 4.56 1.49 -18.63
N PRO A 301 3.50 0.92 -19.23
CA PRO A 301 2.23 1.60 -19.42
C PRO A 301 1.51 1.91 -18.10
N LEU A 302 1.76 1.13 -17.04
CA LEU A 302 1.17 1.31 -15.71
C LEU A 302 1.88 2.39 -14.88
N LYS A 303 3.03 2.87 -15.32
CA LYS A 303 3.68 4.02 -14.69
C LYS A 303 2.83 5.25 -15.00
N ALA A 304 2.30 5.88 -13.96
CA ALA A 304 1.54 7.12 -14.11
C ALA A 304 2.34 8.14 -14.95
N LYS A 305 1.83 8.42 -16.14
CA LYS A 305 2.32 9.48 -17.03
C LYS A 305 1.76 10.81 -16.49
N ALA A 306 2.13 11.18 -15.26
CA ALA A 306 1.69 12.44 -14.71
C ALA A 306 2.32 13.56 -15.54
N MET A 307 1.50 14.33 -16.27
CA MET A 307 1.86 15.71 -16.56
C MET A 307 1.89 16.41 -15.22
N ALA A 308 3.09 16.55 -14.65
CA ALA A 308 3.30 17.29 -13.43
C ALA A 308 3.11 18.78 -13.73
N ILE A 309 1.87 19.22 -13.98
CA ILE A 309 1.56 20.63 -13.87
C ILE A 309 1.57 20.92 -12.38
N MET A 310 2.72 21.41 -11.91
CA MET A 310 2.84 21.85 -10.52
C MET A 310 1.79 22.92 -10.25
N GLN A 311 1.25 22.96 -9.03
CA GLN A 311 0.32 24.01 -8.62
C GLN A 311 0.88 25.42 -8.91
N ALA A 312 2.20 25.60 -8.76
CA ALA A 312 2.89 26.83 -9.15
C ALA A 312 2.80 27.13 -10.67
N GLY A 313 2.89 26.11 -11.52
CA GLY A 313 2.72 26.23 -12.97
C GLY A 313 1.27 26.57 -13.37
N VAL A 314 0.27 25.99 -12.69
CA VAL A 314 -1.14 26.39 -12.88
C VAL A 314 -1.35 27.84 -12.47
N ARG A 315 -0.81 28.25 -11.32
CA ARG A 315 -0.88 29.64 -10.83
C ARG A 315 -0.24 30.62 -11.80
N LEU A 316 0.92 30.27 -12.36
CA LEU A 316 1.59 31.09 -13.37
C LEU A 316 0.70 31.28 -14.60
N LYS A 317 0.17 30.18 -15.15
CA LYS A 317 -0.70 30.23 -16.34
C LYS A 317 -1.97 31.06 -16.10
N LEU A 318 -2.57 30.95 -14.91
CA LEU A 318 -3.72 31.78 -14.54
C LEU A 318 -3.35 33.27 -14.42
N ALA A 319 -2.18 33.60 -13.90
CA ALA A 319 -1.71 34.98 -13.81
C ALA A 319 -1.37 35.58 -15.18
N GLU A 320 -0.82 34.77 -16.10
CA GLU A 320 -0.57 35.18 -17.49
C GLU A 320 -1.87 35.49 -18.24
N LEU A 321 -2.88 34.63 -18.11
CA LEU A 321 -4.22 34.87 -18.67
C LEU A 321 -4.87 36.13 -18.11
N GLU A 322 -4.74 36.38 -16.81
CA GLU A 322 -5.23 37.63 -16.20
C GLU A 322 -4.50 38.87 -16.73
N ALA A 323 -3.20 38.78 -16.97
CA ALA A 323 -2.43 39.88 -17.56
C ALA A 323 -2.87 40.18 -19.01
N GLU A 324 -3.22 39.15 -19.79
CA GLU A 324 -3.77 39.30 -21.13
C GLU A 324 -5.18 39.94 -21.11
N GLU A 325 -6.05 39.51 -20.19
CA GLU A 325 -7.38 40.11 -20.00
C GLU A 325 -7.28 41.61 -19.63
N LEU A 326 -6.36 41.97 -18.74
CA LEU A 326 -6.11 43.38 -18.37
C LEU A 326 -5.59 44.19 -19.56
N GLN A 327 -4.74 43.63 -20.41
CA GLN A 327 -4.28 44.28 -21.64
C GLN A 327 -5.42 44.51 -22.65
N GLN A 328 -6.41 43.62 -22.66
CA GLN A 328 -7.61 43.74 -23.48
C GLN A 328 -8.68 44.66 -22.86
N GLY A 329 -8.41 45.26 -21.69
CA GLY A 329 -9.32 46.18 -21.01
C GLY A 329 -10.47 45.49 -20.26
N ILE A 330 -10.34 44.19 -19.98
CA ILE A 330 -11.27 43.44 -19.15
C ILE A 330 -10.85 43.62 -17.68
N ASP A 331 -11.54 44.49 -16.96
CA ASP A 331 -11.27 44.72 -15.55
C ASP A 331 -11.80 43.58 -14.65
N SER A 332 -11.07 43.31 -13.57
CA SER A 332 -11.52 42.41 -12.49
C SER A 332 -12.75 42.99 -11.80
N LEU A 333 -13.70 42.12 -11.40
CA LEU A 333 -14.89 42.51 -10.62
C LEU A 333 -14.55 43.12 -9.26
N HIS A 334 -13.36 42.86 -8.72
CA HIS A 334 -12.89 43.40 -7.45
C HIS A 334 -11.49 44.00 -7.58
N PRO A 335 -11.24 45.20 -7.02
CA PRO A 335 -10.00 45.96 -7.23
C PRO A 335 -8.76 45.30 -6.60
N GLU A 336 -8.93 44.48 -5.57
CA GLU A 336 -7.80 43.87 -4.82
C GLU A 336 -7.74 42.33 -4.94
N ILE A 337 -8.73 41.70 -5.60
CA ILE A 337 -8.85 40.23 -5.62
C ILE A 337 -9.21 39.81 -7.03
N SER A 338 -8.29 39.08 -7.67
CA SER A 338 -8.53 38.50 -8.97
C SER A 338 -9.18 37.11 -8.86
N PRO A 339 -9.86 36.64 -9.91
CA PRO A 339 -10.41 35.27 -9.96
C PRO A 339 -9.37 34.18 -9.72
N SER A 340 -8.14 34.32 -10.22
CA SER A 340 -7.04 33.38 -10.01
C SER A 340 -6.63 33.30 -8.55
N MET A 341 -6.57 34.44 -7.85
CA MET A 341 -6.29 34.52 -6.41
C MET A 341 -7.38 33.83 -5.59
N LEU A 342 -8.64 33.96 -5.99
CA LEU A 342 -9.76 33.29 -5.33
C LEU A 342 -9.69 31.77 -5.51
N ILE A 343 -9.41 31.30 -6.73
CA ILE A 343 -9.24 29.87 -7.03
C ILE A 343 -8.06 29.30 -6.24
N ALA A 344 -6.92 30.00 -6.23
CA ALA A 344 -5.74 29.58 -5.49
C ALA A 344 -6.00 29.48 -3.98
N SER A 345 -6.70 30.47 -3.41
CA SER A 345 -7.08 30.49 -1.99
C SER A 345 -8.09 29.39 -1.66
N GLY A 346 -9.01 29.06 -2.57
CA GLY A 346 -9.97 27.96 -2.40
C GLY A 346 -9.30 26.59 -2.37
N ILE A 347 -8.30 26.36 -3.24
CA ILE A 347 -7.51 25.12 -3.24
C ILE A 347 -6.72 24.99 -1.93
N ASP A 348 -6.07 26.06 -1.48
CA ASP A 348 -5.30 26.05 -0.23
C ASP A 348 -6.21 25.77 0.99
N LEU A 349 -7.42 26.33 1.00
CA LEU A 349 -8.44 26.04 2.02
C LEU A 349 -8.89 24.57 2.01
N GLU A 350 -9.13 23.99 0.83
CA GLU A 350 -9.51 22.57 0.70
C GLU A 350 -8.37 21.66 1.20
N GLU A 351 -7.11 21.98 0.91
CA GLU A 351 -5.96 21.25 1.44
C GLU A 351 -5.88 21.36 2.97
N GLU A 352 -6.06 22.56 3.54
CA GLU A 352 -6.10 22.75 5.00
C GLU A 352 -7.22 21.93 5.66
N GLN A 353 -8.41 21.86 5.04
CA GLN A 353 -9.53 21.04 5.50
C GLN A 353 -9.19 19.55 5.50
N HIS A 354 -8.67 19.03 4.39
CA HIS A 354 -8.28 17.62 4.27
C HIS A 354 -7.18 17.24 5.26
N ARG A 355 -6.17 18.10 5.41
CA ARG A 355 -5.09 17.89 6.38
C ARG A 355 -5.63 17.81 7.80
N LEU A 356 -6.51 18.74 8.18
CA LEU A 356 -7.11 18.77 9.51
C LEU A 356 -7.99 17.53 9.77
N ALA A 357 -8.78 17.10 8.79
CA ALA A 357 -9.61 15.90 8.87
C ALA A 357 -8.75 14.66 9.11
N ASN A 358 -7.73 14.44 8.27
CA ASN A 358 -6.80 13.31 8.40
C ASN A 358 -6.10 13.27 9.76
N ILE A 359 -5.62 14.42 10.25
CA ILE A 359 -4.96 14.50 11.56
C ILE A 359 -5.96 14.18 12.68
N THR A 360 -7.20 14.68 12.58
CA THR A 360 -8.26 14.41 13.57
C THR A 360 -8.61 12.93 13.62
N GLU A 361 -8.76 12.27 12.47
CA GLU A 361 -9.04 10.83 12.37
C GLU A 361 -7.88 9.97 12.87
N SER A 362 -6.64 10.39 12.62
CA SER A 362 -5.45 9.68 13.07
C SER A 362 -5.18 9.78 14.58
N MET A 363 -5.83 10.72 15.28
CA MET A 363 -5.65 10.89 16.72
C MET A 363 -6.44 9.85 17.51
N GLY A 364 -5.70 8.97 18.20
CA GLY A 364 -6.27 8.01 19.13
C GLY A 364 -6.77 8.64 20.45
N GLN A 365 -7.41 7.82 21.30
CA GLN A 365 -7.99 8.25 22.59
C GLN A 365 -6.97 8.85 23.60
N HIS A 366 -5.67 8.71 23.35
CA HIS A 366 -4.59 9.19 24.21
C HIS A 366 -3.74 10.29 23.55
N ALA A 367 -4.35 11.18 22.76
CA ALA A 367 -3.65 12.34 22.20
C ALA A 367 -3.05 13.23 23.30
N THR A 368 -1.81 13.64 23.12
CA THR A 368 -1.09 14.51 24.07
C THR A 368 -1.63 15.94 24.02
N ASP A 369 -1.41 16.71 25.08
CA ASP A 369 -1.89 18.11 25.13
C ASP A 369 -1.20 18.99 24.08
N THR A 370 0.05 18.69 23.72
CA THR A 370 0.75 19.34 22.59
C THR A 370 0.04 19.05 21.26
N GLN A 371 -0.36 17.80 21.02
CA GLN A 371 -1.09 17.42 19.79
C GLN A 371 -2.46 18.09 19.72
N LYS A 372 -3.19 18.13 20.85
CA LYS A 372 -4.49 18.84 20.95
C LYS A 372 -4.33 20.35 20.74
N GLY A 373 -3.28 20.95 21.29
CA GLY A 373 -2.96 22.36 21.12
C GLY A 373 -2.69 22.73 19.66
N SER A 374 -1.86 21.94 18.97
CA SER A 374 -1.60 22.12 17.53
C SER A 374 -2.86 21.95 16.69
N LEU A 375 -3.71 20.95 17.00
CA LEU A 375 -5.00 20.78 16.31
C LEU A 375 -5.91 22.00 16.51
N MET A 376 -5.97 22.54 17.73
CA MET A 376 -6.76 23.73 18.02
C MET A 376 -6.26 24.95 17.24
N GLN A 377 -4.95 25.14 17.13
CA GLN A 377 -4.36 26.21 16.32
C GLN A 377 -4.69 26.06 14.83
N MET A 378 -4.60 24.85 14.28
CA MET A 378 -4.98 24.57 12.90
C MET A 378 -6.48 24.83 12.65
N ARG A 379 -7.36 24.43 13.59
CA ARG A 379 -8.81 24.75 13.53
C ARG A 379 -9.07 26.25 13.52
N ASN A 380 -8.38 27.00 14.38
CA ASN A 380 -8.53 28.44 14.44
C ASN A 380 -8.05 29.11 13.15
N SER A 381 -6.91 28.69 12.61
CA SER A 381 -6.39 29.17 11.33
C SER A 381 -7.38 28.95 10.20
N LEU A 382 -7.91 27.72 10.09
CA LEU A 382 -8.90 27.38 9.06
C LEU A 382 -10.18 28.22 9.18
N ARG A 383 -10.66 28.49 10.40
CA ARG A 383 -11.81 29.37 10.63
C ARG A 383 -11.52 30.80 10.18
N TRP A 384 -10.34 31.34 10.50
CA TRP A 384 -9.92 32.67 10.05
C TRP A 384 -9.81 32.75 8.52
N ASN A 385 -9.11 31.81 7.90
CA ASN A 385 -8.93 31.76 6.44
C ASN A 385 -10.27 31.58 5.71
N GLY A 386 -11.15 30.72 6.24
CA GLY A 386 -12.50 30.52 5.69
C GLY A 386 -13.38 31.76 5.81
N CYS A 387 -13.30 32.51 6.92
CA CYS A 387 -13.98 33.79 7.07
C CYS A 387 -13.49 34.83 6.05
N VAL A 388 -12.18 34.91 5.81
CA VAL A 388 -11.60 35.80 4.80
C VAL A 388 -12.17 35.48 3.43
N VAL A 389 -12.14 34.23 2.98
CA VAL A 389 -12.66 33.87 1.65
C VAL A 389 -14.18 34.07 1.53
N LYS A 390 -14.96 33.84 2.58
CA LYS A 390 -16.40 34.20 2.59
C LYS A 390 -16.63 35.70 2.40
N VAL A 391 -15.86 36.55 3.09
CA VAL A 391 -15.94 38.00 2.93
C VAL A 391 -15.55 38.41 1.51
N GLN A 392 -14.54 37.79 0.92
CA GLN A 392 -14.13 38.03 -0.47
C GLN A 392 -15.23 37.64 -1.48
N ILE A 393 -15.91 36.50 -1.28
CA ILE A 393 -17.06 36.07 -2.10
C ILE A 393 -18.27 37.01 -1.94
N LEU A 394 -18.52 37.50 -0.73
CA LEU A 394 -19.60 38.48 -0.47
C LEU A 394 -19.30 39.82 -1.13
N MET A 395 -18.06 40.29 -1.09
CA MET A 395 -17.61 41.51 -1.77
C MET A 395 -17.78 41.42 -3.29
N LEU A 396 -17.57 40.25 -3.90
CA LEU A 396 -17.81 39.99 -5.33
C LEU A 396 -19.30 40.01 -5.72
N ARG A 397 -20.22 39.86 -4.75
CA ARG A 397 -21.68 39.85 -4.97
C ARG A 397 -22.37 41.19 -4.69
N MET A 398 -21.65 42.18 -4.16
CA MET A 398 -22.23 43.50 -3.92
C MET A 398 -22.20 44.34 -5.20
N PRO A 399 -23.33 44.91 -5.67
CA PRO A 399 -23.31 45.85 -6.79
C PRO A 399 -22.51 47.10 -6.39
N LEU A 400 -21.56 47.50 -7.24
CA LEU A 400 -20.76 48.71 -7.08
C LEU A 400 -21.69 49.92 -6.82
N PRO A 401 -21.48 50.72 -5.76
CA PRO A 401 -22.25 51.95 -5.59
C PRO A 401 -21.85 52.95 -6.68
N ALA A 402 -22.84 53.47 -7.40
CA ALA A 402 -22.66 54.60 -8.30
C ALA A 402 -22.04 55.78 -7.52
N SER A 403 -21.00 56.42 -8.10
CA SER A 403 -20.21 57.45 -7.42
C SER A 403 -21.06 58.65 -6.96
N PRO A 404 -20.85 59.21 -5.75
CA PRO A 404 -21.56 60.41 -5.32
C PRO A 404 -20.80 61.68 -5.72
N LYS A 405 -21.44 62.51 -6.56
CA LYS A 405 -21.09 63.92 -6.70
C LYS A 405 -21.39 64.67 -5.38
N ALA A 406 -20.54 65.64 -5.09
CA ALA A 406 -20.50 66.54 -3.93
C ALA A 406 -21.84 66.96 -3.32
N HIS A 407 -21.96 66.94 -1.98
CA HIS A 407 -22.25 68.11 -1.13
C HIS A 407 -22.19 67.72 0.36
N GLY A 408 -21.62 68.60 1.18
CA GLY A 408 -21.43 68.37 2.61
C GLY A 408 -22.69 68.59 3.43
N LEU A 409 -22.79 67.86 4.54
CA LEU A 409 -23.10 68.34 5.90
C LEU A 409 -23.23 67.14 6.83
N ARG A 410 -22.48 67.18 7.94
CA ARG A 410 -22.57 66.23 9.06
C ARG A 410 -24.00 66.18 9.59
N LYS A 411 -24.61 64.99 9.65
CA LYS A 411 -25.52 64.59 10.73
C LYS A 411 -25.26 63.15 11.13
N LYS A 412 -25.37 62.92 12.44
CA LYS A 412 -25.06 61.70 13.18
C LYS A 412 -26.37 60.96 13.49
N ILE A 413 -26.24 59.64 13.73
CA ILE A 413 -27.11 58.65 14.42
C ILE A 413 -28.43 58.19 13.73
N PRO A 414 -29.05 57.02 14.06
CA PRO A 414 -28.61 55.71 14.58
C PRO A 414 -29.08 54.48 13.75
N VAL A 415 -28.60 53.31 14.20
CA VAL A 415 -29.05 51.94 13.88
C VAL A 415 -30.55 51.71 14.13
N SER A 416 -31.24 51.03 13.20
CA SER A 416 -32.37 50.13 13.51
C SER A 416 -32.53 49.06 12.43
N VAL A 417 -32.63 47.81 12.89
CA VAL A 417 -32.93 46.58 12.14
C VAL A 417 -34.44 46.54 11.90
N ASP A 418 -34.90 46.21 10.68
CA ASP A 418 -36.00 45.25 10.44
C ASP A 418 -36.38 45.12 8.94
N GLY A 419 -36.43 43.86 8.49
CA GLY A 419 -37.30 43.26 7.45
C GLY A 419 -37.45 43.90 6.06
N ALA A 420 -36.97 43.21 5.01
CA ALA A 420 -37.58 43.25 3.67
C ALA A 420 -37.21 42.02 2.81
N GLN A 421 -38.18 41.56 2.03
CA GLN A 421 -38.24 40.33 1.20
C GLN A 421 -37.19 40.21 0.08
N GLU A 422 -36.90 38.95 -0.28
CA GLU A 422 -36.14 38.56 -1.49
C GLU A 422 -36.87 38.96 -2.79
N PRO A 423 -36.18 39.57 -3.78
CA PRO A 423 -36.65 39.62 -5.16
C PRO A 423 -36.04 38.49 -5.99
N SER A 424 -36.89 37.77 -6.72
CA SER A 424 -36.54 36.72 -7.68
C SER A 424 -35.65 37.24 -8.81
N TYR A 425 -34.54 36.54 -9.11
CA TYR A 425 -33.64 36.88 -10.22
C TYR A 425 -33.87 35.98 -11.45
N ASN A 426 -33.91 36.61 -12.63
CA ASN A 426 -34.16 35.99 -13.93
C ASN A 426 -32.85 35.45 -14.53
N HIS A 427 -32.91 34.27 -15.14
CA HIS A 427 -31.74 33.50 -15.60
C HIS A 427 -31.21 34.04 -16.95
N GLU A 428 -30.25 34.96 -16.93
CA GLU A 428 -29.34 35.17 -18.06
C GLU A 428 -27.95 34.62 -17.71
N LYS A 429 -27.35 33.88 -18.66
CA LYS A 429 -26.07 33.18 -18.49
C LYS A 429 -24.96 34.19 -18.16
N ASN A 430 -24.52 34.21 -16.89
CA ASN A 430 -23.36 34.98 -16.46
C ASN A 430 -22.07 34.45 -17.13
N SER A 431 -21.21 35.36 -17.58
CA SER A 431 -19.97 35.10 -18.34
C SER A 431 -18.96 34.14 -17.68
N TRP A 432 -19.14 33.82 -16.39
CA TRP A 432 -18.34 32.87 -15.63
C TRP A 432 -18.55 31.41 -16.03
N GLN A 433 -19.75 31.03 -16.49
CA GLN A 433 -19.99 29.66 -16.98
C GLN A 433 -19.22 29.37 -18.27
N GLY A 434 -19.01 30.38 -19.13
CA GLY A 434 -18.20 30.25 -20.34
C GLY A 434 -16.70 30.06 -20.07
N ARG A 435 -16.12 30.78 -19.09
CA ARG A 435 -14.69 30.69 -18.74
C ARG A 435 -14.25 29.30 -18.24
N LEU A 436 -15.16 28.57 -17.60
CA LEU A 436 -14.90 27.21 -17.13
C LEU A 436 -15.11 26.15 -18.22
N GLU A 437 -15.90 26.44 -19.26
CA GLU A 437 -16.07 25.58 -20.43
C GLU A 437 -14.87 25.71 -21.39
N GLU A 438 -14.29 26.91 -21.55
CA GLU A 438 -13.07 27.14 -22.35
C GLU A 438 -11.81 26.47 -21.78
N LEU A 439 -11.70 26.33 -20.46
CA LEU A 439 -10.63 25.57 -19.79
C LEU A 439 -10.84 24.04 -19.83
N ALA A 440 -12.04 23.58 -20.20
CA ALA A 440 -12.41 22.17 -20.22
C ALA A 440 -12.31 21.52 -21.61
N ASP A 441 -11.98 22.32 -22.64
CA ASP A 441 -11.94 21.89 -24.04
C ASP A 441 -10.76 20.94 -24.37
N ASP A 442 -9.87 20.67 -23.42
CA ASP A 442 -8.85 19.62 -23.50
C ASP A 442 -9.22 18.35 -22.69
N HIS A 443 -10.48 17.90 -22.79
CA HIS A 443 -10.99 16.55 -22.39
C HIS A 443 -11.74 16.37 -21.04
N VAL A 444 -12.41 17.38 -20.47
CA VAL A 444 -13.24 17.15 -19.25
C VAL A 444 -14.69 17.60 -19.44
N LYS A 445 -15.64 16.67 -19.34
CA LYS A 445 -17.07 16.90 -19.58
C LYS A 445 -17.69 17.98 -18.65
N PRO A 446 -18.65 18.79 -19.13
CA PRO A 446 -19.25 19.96 -18.45
C PRO A 446 -20.05 19.67 -17.17
N SER A 447 -20.20 18.41 -16.75
CA SER A 447 -20.88 18.06 -15.49
C SER A 447 -20.04 18.37 -14.24
N TRP A 448 -18.71 18.48 -14.38
CA TRP A 448 -17.79 18.64 -13.25
C TRP A 448 -17.64 20.09 -12.78
N THR A 449 -17.67 21.05 -13.70
CA THR A 449 -17.56 22.49 -13.42
C THR A 449 -18.78 23.03 -12.68
N HIS A 450 -19.99 22.56 -13.03
CA HIS A 450 -21.20 22.82 -12.26
C HIS A 450 -21.12 22.20 -10.85
N MET A 451 -20.50 21.01 -10.72
CA MET A 451 -20.29 20.34 -9.43
C MET A 451 -19.23 21.04 -8.56
N LEU A 452 -18.17 21.59 -9.15
CA LEU A 452 -17.12 22.33 -8.46
C LEU A 452 -17.64 23.67 -7.92
N LEU A 453 -18.40 24.41 -8.74
CA LEU A 453 -19.02 25.67 -8.33
C LEU A 453 -20.06 25.46 -7.22
N VAL A 454 -20.88 24.39 -7.33
CA VAL A 454 -21.82 24.00 -6.27
C VAL A 454 -21.09 23.49 -5.02
N LYS A 455 -19.92 22.83 -5.14
CA LYS A 455 -19.07 22.42 -4.00
C LYS A 455 -18.47 23.62 -3.27
N VAL A 456 -17.87 24.57 -3.99
CA VAL A 456 -17.28 25.80 -3.41
C VAL A 456 -18.36 26.64 -2.72
N LEU A 457 -19.55 26.75 -3.33
CA LEU A 457 -20.68 27.47 -2.73
C LEU A 457 -21.32 26.72 -1.55
N ARG A 458 -21.36 25.38 -1.55
CA ARG A 458 -21.84 24.58 -0.41
C ARG A 458 -20.85 24.57 0.76
N GLN A 459 -19.55 24.54 0.52
CA GLN A 459 -18.53 24.56 1.57
C GLN A 459 -18.52 25.89 2.36
N ALA A 460 -18.93 27.00 1.74
CA ALA A 460 -19.10 28.27 2.43
C ALA A 460 -20.28 28.29 3.42
N VAL A 461 -21.21 27.33 3.37
CA VAL A 461 -22.39 27.28 4.27
C VAL A 461 -22.15 26.36 5.49
N VAL A 462 -21.15 25.47 5.46
CA VAL A 462 -20.96 24.40 6.47
C VAL A 462 -20.04 24.79 7.65
N CYS A 463 -19.79 26.08 7.89
CA CYS A 463 -18.97 26.52 9.06
C CYS A 463 -19.77 26.96 10.29
N ASP A 464 -21.07 26.66 10.38
CA ASP A 464 -21.85 26.82 11.62
C ASP A 464 -21.94 25.51 12.42
#